data_AF-M1D339-F1
#
_entry.id   AF-M1D339-F1
#
_cell.length_a   1.000
_cell.length_b   1.000
_cell.length_c   1.000
_cell.angle_alpha   90.00
_cell.angle_beta   90.00
_cell.angle_gamma   90.00
#
_symmetry.space_group_name_H-M   'P 1'
#
loop_
_entity.id
_entity.type
_entity.pdbx_description
1 polymer ?
#
loop_
_entity_poly.entity_id
_entity_poly.type
_entity_poly.pdbx_seq_one_letter_code
_entity_poly.pdbx_strand_id
1 'polypeptide(L)'
;MGGVFLGMPGTWAGHMHEAADHYTTKIGGLPDWPIPLPSASVDLFKCSSCKSDLSLLAQVYAPISHKSLNIEERVIYVFGCLMPECGSTTLESY
;
A
#
# COMPACT_ATOMS: atom_id res chain seq x y z
N MET A 1 6.80 3.54 27.01
CA MET A 1 6.79 3.51 25.54
C MET A 1 5.77 2.48 25.10
N GLY A 2 4.57 2.91 24.72
CA GLY A 2 3.54 2.00 24.20
C GLY A 2 3.80 1.73 22.73
N GLY A 3 4.08 0.47 22.38
CA GLY A 3 4.18 0.07 20.98
C GLY A 3 2.84 0.27 20.27
N VAL A 4 2.85 0.86 19.08
CA VAL A 4 1.68 0.90 18.22
C VAL A 4 1.56 -0.47 17.57
N PHE A 5 0.46 -1.17 17.87
CA PHE A 5 0.19 -2.48 17.28
C PHE A 5 -0.44 -2.27 15.90
N LEU A 6 0.35 -2.45 14.84
CA LEU A 6 -0.06 -2.18 13.45
C LEU A 6 -0.87 -3.32 12.82
N GLY A 7 -1.14 -4.39 13.56
CA GLY A 7 -1.99 -5.51 13.12
C GLY A 7 -1.64 -6.80 13.84
N MET A 8 -2.62 -7.70 13.94
CA MET A 8 -2.36 -9.09 14.33
C MET A 8 -1.80 -9.83 13.12
N PRO A 9 -0.90 -10.82 13.28
CA PRO A 9 -0.75 -11.84 12.26
C PRO A 9 -2.15 -12.41 12.05
N GLY A 10 -2.73 -12.20 10.86
CA GLY A 10 -4.02 -12.80 10.53
C GLY A 10 -3.92 -14.31 10.72
N THR A 11 -5.06 -14.99 10.89
CA THR A 11 -5.12 -16.47 10.96
C THR A 11 -4.49 -17.17 9.75
N TRP A 12 -4.11 -16.42 8.71
CA TRP A 12 -3.37 -16.86 7.54
C TRP A 12 -1.85 -16.86 7.67
N ALA A 13 -1.25 -16.19 8.66
CA ALA A 13 0.19 -16.28 8.88
C ALA A 13 0.48 -17.53 9.74
N GLY A 14 0.42 -18.70 9.11
CA GLY A 14 0.70 -19.98 9.79
C GLY A 14 2.13 -20.04 10.33
N HIS A 15 3.04 -19.27 9.72
CA HIS A 15 4.41 -19.05 10.16
C HIS A 15 4.81 -17.57 10.03
N MET A 16 5.63 -17.09 10.98
CA MET A 16 6.18 -15.72 10.96
C MET A 16 7.11 -15.41 9.77
N HIS A 17 7.49 -16.43 9.01
CA HIS A 17 8.39 -16.33 7.85
C HIS A 17 7.71 -16.72 6.54
N GLU A 18 6.38 -16.81 6.55
CA GLU A 18 5.63 -17.03 5.32
C GLU A 18 5.87 -15.86 4.36
N ALA A 19 6.20 -16.19 3.11
CA ALA A 19 6.44 -15.20 2.09
C ALA A 19 5.12 -14.48 1.78
N ALA A 20 5.14 -13.15 1.83
CA ALA A 20 4.00 -12.36 1.39
C ALA A 20 3.86 -12.45 -0.13
N ASP A 21 2.62 -12.52 -0.59
CA ASP A 21 2.22 -12.44 -1.98
C ASP A 21 1.14 -11.38 -2.18
N HIS A 22 0.60 -11.25 -3.39
CA HIS A 22 -0.42 -10.24 -3.68
C HIS A 22 -1.77 -10.49 -2.97
N TYR A 23 -2.01 -11.68 -2.41
CA TYR A 23 -3.19 -11.98 -1.58
C TYR A 23 -2.96 -11.60 -0.10
N THR A 24 -1.73 -11.28 0.27
CA THR A 24 -1.36 -10.95 1.63
C THR A 24 -1.70 -9.50 1.94
N THR A 25 -2.52 -9.28 2.98
CA THR A 25 -2.73 -7.92 3.53
C THR A 25 -1.59 -7.57 4.47
N LYS A 26 -0.89 -6.46 4.23
CA LYS A 26 0.28 -6.03 5.00
C LYS A 26 0.41 -4.51 5.10
N ILE A 27 1.14 -4.07 6.13
CA ILE A 27 1.54 -2.67 6.34
C ILE A 27 3.02 -2.52 6.03
N GLY A 28 3.38 -1.53 5.22
CA GLY A 28 4.77 -1.28 4.83
C GLY A 28 5.37 -2.36 3.92
N GLY A 29 6.70 -2.31 3.77
CA GLY A 29 7.47 -3.23 2.93
C GLY A 29 7.46 -2.85 1.46
N LEU A 30 7.79 -3.82 0.59
CA LEU A 30 7.68 -3.69 -0.86
C LEU A 30 6.34 -4.25 -1.34
N PRO A 31 5.69 -3.64 -2.35
CA PRO A 31 4.43 -4.16 -2.90
C PRO A 31 4.65 -5.50 -3.62
N ASP A 32 3.74 -6.45 -3.39
CA ASP A 32 3.69 -7.71 -4.13
C ASP A 32 2.74 -7.54 -5.31
N TRP A 33 3.27 -7.34 -6.51
CA TRP A 33 2.46 -7.12 -7.70
C TRP A 33 1.95 -8.43 -8.29
N PRO A 34 0.65 -8.55 -8.64
CA PRO A 34 0.13 -9.75 -9.30
C PRO A 34 0.67 -9.91 -10.72
N ILE A 35 1.08 -8.81 -11.35
CA ILE A 35 1.71 -8.75 -12.67
C ILE A 35 2.86 -7.74 -12.66
N PRO A 36 3.92 -7.93 -13.47
CA PRO A 36 4.99 -6.96 -13.57
C PRO A 36 4.46 -5.59 -13.99
N LEU A 37 4.87 -4.53 -13.27
CA LEU A 37 4.47 -3.17 -13.63
C LEU A 37 5.11 -2.76 -14.96
N PRO A 38 4.37 -2.10 -15.87
CA PRO A 38 4.95 -1.49 -17.05
C PRO A 38 6.01 -0.46 -16.64
N SER A 39 7.13 -0.39 -17.36
CA SER A 39 8.20 0.60 -17.08
C SER A 39 7.72 2.06 -17.04
N ALA A 40 6.58 2.37 -17.67
CA ALA A 40 5.94 3.68 -17.64
C ALA A 40 5.29 4.06 -16.28
N SER A 41 5.19 3.12 -15.33
CA SER A 41 4.57 3.38 -14.01
C SER A 41 5.50 4.04 -13.00
N VAL A 42 6.77 4.29 -13.34
CA VAL A 42 7.77 4.82 -12.40
C VAL A 42 7.36 6.18 -11.86
N ASP A 43 6.74 7.02 -12.69
CA ASP A 43 6.28 8.35 -12.28
C ASP A 43 5.05 8.31 -11.35
N LEU A 44 4.32 7.19 -11.29
CA LEU A 44 3.17 7.01 -10.38
C LEU A 44 3.60 6.93 -8.91
N PHE A 45 4.87 6.62 -8.64
CA PHE A 45 5.42 6.51 -7.30
C PHE A 45 6.15 7.77 -6.84
N LYS A 46 5.91 8.91 -7.49
CA LYS A 46 6.48 10.20 -7.05
C LYS A 46 5.43 11.07 -6.39
N CYS A 47 5.79 11.70 -5.28
CA CYS A 47 4.94 12.67 -4.61
C CYS A 47 4.68 13.86 -5.55
N SER A 48 3.41 14.23 -5.73
CA SER A 48 3.04 15.34 -6.60
C SER A 48 3.59 16.68 -6.11
N SER A 49 3.75 16.85 -4.79
CA SER A 49 4.24 18.07 -4.13
C SER A 49 5.76 18.18 -4.14
N CYS A 50 6.47 17.30 -3.41
CA CYS A 50 7.92 17.42 -3.24
C CYS A 50 8.75 16.55 -4.19
N LYS A 51 8.11 15.76 -5.07
CA LYS A 51 8.75 14.84 -6.04
C LYS A 51 9.60 13.72 -5.43
N SER A 52 9.55 13.52 -4.11
CA SER A 52 10.18 12.35 -3.47
C SER A 52 9.48 11.05 -3.87
N ASP A 53 10.16 9.93 -3.68
CA ASP A 53 9.52 8.61 -3.80
C ASP A 53 8.42 8.43 -2.74
N LEU A 54 7.30 7.85 -3.17
CA LEU A 54 6.24 7.38 -2.29
C LEU A 54 6.61 6.00 -1.76
N SER A 55 6.32 5.76 -0.49
CA SER A 55 6.50 4.46 0.15
C SER A 55 5.17 3.73 0.28
N LEU A 56 5.19 2.40 0.16
CA LEU A 56 4.01 1.59 0.45
C LEU A 56 3.66 1.74 1.92
N LEU A 57 2.44 2.22 2.20
CA LEU A 57 1.89 2.26 3.54
C LEU A 57 1.09 0.99 3.82
N ALA A 58 0.29 0.53 2.87
CA ALA A 58 -0.51 -0.68 3.02
C ALA A 58 -0.78 -1.37 1.68
N GLN A 59 -0.81 -2.69 1.71
CA GLN A 59 -1.34 -3.57 0.67
C GLN A 59 -2.53 -4.30 1.29
N VAL A 60 -3.70 -4.21 0.66
CA VAL A 60 -4.95 -4.76 1.18
C VAL A 60 -5.59 -5.64 0.12
N TYR A 61 -5.68 -6.92 0.40
CA TYR A 61 -6.46 -7.84 -0.40
C TYR A 61 -7.95 -7.59 -0.17
N ALA A 62 -8.69 -7.26 -1.22
CA ALA A 62 -10.05 -6.73 -1.15
C ALA A 62 -10.94 -7.35 -2.25
N PRO A 63 -11.24 -8.66 -2.18
CA PRO A 63 -12.05 -9.33 -3.17
C PRO A 63 -13.47 -8.75 -3.21
N ILE A 64 -14.09 -8.74 -4.39
CA ILE A 64 -15.47 -8.29 -4.57
C ILE A 64 -16.30 -9.42 -5.12
N SER A 65 -17.35 -9.81 -4.39
CA SER A 65 -18.34 -10.76 -4.87
C SER A 65 -19.53 -10.02 -5.48
N HIS A 66 -19.64 -10.03 -6.81
CA HIS A 66 -20.83 -9.53 -7.49
C HIS A 66 -21.16 -10.41 -8.70
N LYS A 67 -22.43 -10.84 -8.80
CA LYS A 67 -22.90 -11.80 -9.82
C LYS A 67 -22.68 -11.38 -11.28
N SER A 68 -22.36 -10.10 -11.52
CA SER A 68 -22.18 -9.53 -12.85
C SER A 68 -20.73 -9.12 -13.17
N LEU A 69 -19.77 -9.37 -12.27
CA LEU A 69 -18.38 -9.01 -12.47
C LEU A 69 -17.55 -10.27 -12.74
N ASN A 70 -16.74 -10.23 -13.79
CA ASN A 70 -15.79 -11.31 -14.13
C ASN A 70 -14.43 -11.16 -13.41
N ILE A 71 -14.30 -10.19 -12.50
CA ILE A 71 -13.07 -9.88 -11.78
C ILE A 71 -13.40 -9.84 -10.28
N GLU A 72 -13.17 -10.97 -9.62
CA GLU A 72 -13.47 -11.18 -8.21
C GLU A 72 -12.26 -10.80 -7.31
N GLU A 73 -11.05 -10.88 -7.87
CA GLU A 73 -9.80 -10.65 -7.15
C GLU A 73 -9.31 -9.21 -7.30
N ARG A 74 -9.08 -8.50 -6.18
CA ARG A 74 -8.51 -7.14 -6.19
C ARG A 74 -7.56 -6.93 -5.04
N VAL A 75 -6.57 -6.07 -5.27
CA VAL A 75 -5.61 -5.62 -4.28
C VAL A 75 -5.56 -4.10 -4.33
N ILE A 76 -5.66 -3.47 -3.17
CA ILE A 76 -5.55 -2.02 -2.99
C ILE A 76 -4.17 -1.73 -2.43
N TYR A 77 -3.42 -0.86 -3.11
CA TYR A 77 -2.13 -0.38 -2.64
C TYR A 77 -2.26 1.10 -2.24
N VAL A 78 -1.81 1.41 -1.02
CA VAL A 78 -1.80 2.77 -0.49
C VAL A 78 -0.35 3.23 -0.41
N PHE A 79 -0.03 4.30 -1.14
CA PHE A 79 1.29 4.90 -1.16
C PHE A 79 1.26 6.28 -0.51
N GLY A 80 2.31 6.63 0.23
CA GLY A 80 2.40 7.89 0.96
C GLY A 80 3.78 8.53 0.86
N CYS A 81 3.80 9.86 0.91
CA CYS A 81 5.03 10.63 1.03
C CYS A 81 5.47 10.61 2.49
N LEU A 82 6.72 10.24 2.74
CA LEU A 82 7.30 10.19 4.10
C LEU A 82 8.19 11.40 4.40
N MET A 83 8.26 12.38 3.50
CA MET A 83 9.05 13.58 3.71
C MET A 83 8.40 14.43 4.82
N PRO A 84 9.09 14.69 5.96
CA PRO A 84 8.48 15.33 7.13
C PRO A 84 7.83 16.69 6.85
N GLU A 85 8.43 17.47 5.95
CA GLU A 85 7.95 18.81 5.59
C GLU A 85 7.02 18.81 4.35
N CYS A 86 6.68 17.64 3.82
CA CYS A 86 5.79 17.55 2.68
C CYS A 86 4.34 17.54 3.13
N GLY A 87 3.56 18.53 2.68
CA GLY A 87 2.14 18.66 3.06
C GLY A 87 1.92 19.28 4.44
N SER A 88 2.99 19.72 5.12
CA SER A 88 2.93 20.46 6.40
C SER A 88 2.58 21.94 6.22
N THR A 89 2.50 22.44 4.98
CA THR A 89 2.00 23.79 4.70
C THR A 89 0.52 23.88 5.07
N THR A 90 0.25 24.46 6.24
CA THR A 90 -1.05 25.04 6.56
C THR A 90 -1.37 26.06 5.49
N LEU A 91 -2.37 25.79 4.65
CA LEU A 91 -2.93 26.80 3.75
C LEU A 91 -3.61 27.87 4.61
N GLU A 92 -2.85 28.86 5.07
CA GLU A 92 -3.38 30.20 5.30
C GLU A 92 -3.42 30.90 3.93
N SER A 93 -4.37 30.50 3.09
CA SER A 93 -4.67 31.24 1.86
C SER A 93 -5.72 32.32 2.17
N TYR A 94 -5.22 33.56 2.26
CA TYR A 94 -5.97 34.83 2.24
C TYR A 94 -6.74 35.04 0.93
#